data_AF-A0AAV4ECK0-F1
#
_entry.id   AF-A0AAV4ECK0-F1
#
_cell.length_a   1.000
_cell.length_b   1.000
_cell.length_c   1.000
_cell.angle_alpha   90.00
_cell.angle_beta   90.00
_cell.angle_gamma   90.00
#
_symmetry.space_group_name_H-M   'P 1'
#
loop_
_entity.id
_entity.type
_entity.pdbx_description
1 polymer ?
#
loop_
_entity_poly.entity_id
_entity_poly.type
_entity_poly.pdbx_seq_one_letter_code
_entity_poly.pdbx_strand_id
1 'polypeptide(L)'
;MKCYRKILRIPWCDRVTNEEVLESVDIQNCQLMNNIRQLKLTYFGHVKRHNTLEKLCMEGMVEGKRGRGRPKRRWSEDVAEWLKTPATRAGATAQDRRLFRSLVWKATSSPNPP
;
A
#
# COMPACT_ATOMS: atom_id res chain seq x y z
N MET A 1 -8.61 -20.56 11.44
CA MET A 1 -7.57 -21.54 11.05
C MET A 1 -7.73 -22.18 9.68
N LYS A 2 -8.91 -22.65 9.24
CA LYS A 2 -9.07 -23.31 7.91
C LYS A 2 -8.59 -22.46 6.71
N CYS A 3 -8.95 -21.18 6.66
CA CYS A 3 -8.56 -20.31 5.55
C CYS A 3 -7.04 -20.11 5.48
N TYR A 4 -6.39 -19.84 6.62
CA TYR A 4 -4.94 -19.67 6.69
C TYR A 4 -4.16 -20.93 6.29
N ARG A 5 -4.56 -22.10 6.80
CA ARG A 5 -3.95 -23.36 6.37
C ARG A 5 -4.13 -23.61 4.87
N LYS A 6 -5.27 -23.22 4.28
CA LYS A 6 -5.49 -23.32 2.84
C LYS A 6 -4.63 -22.35 2.02
N ILE A 7 -4.48 -21.11 2.47
CA ILE A 7 -3.59 -20.10 1.85
C ILE A 7 -2.14 -20.60 1.86
N LEU A 8 -1.70 -21.11 3.00
CA LEU A 8 -0.36 -21.66 3.19
C LEU A 8 -0.17 -23.07 2.62
N ARG A 9 -1.24 -23.66 2.06
CA ARG A 9 -1.27 -25.03 1.54
C ARG A 9 -0.79 -26.10 2.53
N ILE A 10 -1.09 -25.92 3.81
CA ILE A 10 -0.73 -26.86 4.89
C ILE A 10 -1.75 -28.01 4.90
N PRO A 11 -1.35 -29.25 4.58
CA PRO A 11 -2.21 -30.42 4.70
C PRO A 11 -2.50 -30.73 6.17
N TRP A 12 -3.60 -31.44 6.42
CA TRP A 12 -4.01 -31.78 7.78
C TRP A 12 -3.06 -32.76 8.47
N CYS A 13 -2.28 -33.53 7.71
CA CYS A 13 -1.32 -34.52 8.20
C CYS A 13 -0.09 -33.90 8.86
N ASP A 14 0.26 -32.65 8.53
CA ASP A 14 1.51 -32.03 8.98
C ASP A 14 1.50 -31.65 10.46
N ARG A 15 0.36 -31.76 11.16
CA ARG A 15 0.20 -31.51 12.61
C ARG A 15 0.81 -30.19 13.11
N VAL A 16 1.01 -29.21 12.23
CA VAL A 16 1.52 -27.86 12.56
C VAL A 16 0.59 -27.20 13.58
N THR A 17 1.16 -26.57 14.61
CA THR A 17 0.39 -25.92 15.67
C THR A 17 -0.35 -24.68 15.13
N ASN A 18 -1.36 -24.20 15.85
CA ASN A 18 -2.07 -23.00 15.41
C ASN A 18 -1.21 -21.73 15.57
N GLU A 19 -0.28 -21.72 16.51
CA GLU A 19 0.65 -20.61 16.76
C GLU A 19 1.60 -20.42 15.58
N GLU A 20 2.26 -21.50 15.12
CA GLU A 20 3.14 -21.47 13.94
C GLU A 20 2.40 -21.04 12.66
N VAL A 21 1.13 -21.45 12.51
CA VAL A 21 0.29 -21.02 11.38
C VAL A 21 -0.01 -19.52 11.44
N LEU A 22 -0.22 -18.95 12.63
CA LEU A 22 -0.46 -17.52 12.77
C LEU A 22 0.83 -16.71 12.54
N GLU A 23 1.96 -17.19 13.07
CA GLU A 23 3.27 -16.56 12.86
C GLU A 23 3.64 -16.53 11.36
N SER A 24 3.48 -17.66 10.66
CA SER A 24 3.74 -17.73 9.23
C SER A 24 2.81 -16.84 8.40
N VAL A 25 1.54 -16.71 8.78
CA VAL A 25 0.61 -15.76 8.14
C VAL A 25 1.03 -14.32 8.39
N ASP A 26 1.44 -13.97 9.61
CA ASP A 26 1.83 -12.61 9.96
C ASP A 26 3.06 -12.15 9.15
N ILE A 27 4.07 -13.03 9.04
CA ILE A 27 5.25 -12.80 8.21
C ILE A 27 4.84 -12.59 6.74
N GLN A 28 3.98 -13.46 6.19
CA GLN A 28 3.51 -13.33 4.81
C GLN A 28 2.67 -12.08 4.58
N ASN A 29 1.80 -11.72 5.52
CA ASN A 29 0.99 -10.51 5.45
C ASN A 29 1.88 -9.27 5.47
N CYS A 30 2.91 -9.23 6.32
CA CYS A 30 3.87 -8.13 6.35
C CYS A 30 4.59 -7.97 5.01
N GLN A 31 5.10 -9.06 4.44
CA GLN A 31 5.76 -9.06 3.13
C GLN A 31 4.81 -8.64 2.01
N LEU A 32 3.59 -9.19 1.99
CA LEU A 32 2.56 -8.86 1.01
C LEU A 32 2.17 -7.38 1.08
N MET A 33 1.92 -6.87 2.28
CA MET A 33 1.55 -5.47 2.49
C MET A 33 2.68 -4.52 2.06
N ASN A 34 3.93 -4.87 2.34
CA ASN A 34 5.09 -4.10 1.90
C ASN A 34 5.22 -4.11 0.36
N ASN A 35 4.99 -5.24 -0.29
CA ASN A 35 5.00 -5.35 -1.75
C ASN A 35 3.88 -4.51 -2.38
N ILE A 36 2.65 -4.58 -1.84
CA ILE A 36 1.51 -3.77 -2.31
C ILE A 36 1.82 -2.28 -2.12
N ARG A 37 2.37 -1.89 -0.96
CA ARG A 37 2.78 -0.51 -0.66
C ARG A 37 3.82 -0.03 -1.68
N GLN A 38 4.83 -0.84 -1.98
CA GLN A 38 5.89 -0.51 -2.93
C GLN A 38 5.35 -0.31 -4.34
N LEU A 39 4.48 -1.21 -4.82
CA LEU A 39 3.85 -1.11 -6.14
C LEU A 39 2.98 0.14 -6.25
N LYS A 40 2.11 0.37 -5.27
CA LYS A 40 1.23 1.55 -5.23
C LYS A 40 2.04 2.84 -5.19
N LEU A 41 3.09 2.94 -4.37
CA LEU A 41 3.91 4.15 -4.32
C LEU A 41 4.72 4.37 -5.60
N THR A 42 5.28 3.31 -6.17
CA THR A 42 6.03 3.39 -7.44
C THR A 42 5.14 3.86 -8.59
N TYR A 43 3.91 3.33 -8.66
CA TYR A 43 2.94 3.74 -9.65
C TYR A 43 2.48 5.19 -9.44
N PHE A 44 2.30 5.63 -8.18
CA PHE A 44 1.99 7.02 -7.87
C PHE A 44 3.05 7.97 -8.43
N GLY A 45 4.33 7.63 -8.23
CA GLY A 45 5.42 8.44 -8.75
C GLY A 45 5.51 8.41 -10.28
N HIS A 46 5.06 7.34 -10.94
CA HIS A 46 4.90 7.32 -12.40
C HIS A 46 3.77 8.27 -12.83
N VAL A 47 2.59 8.15 -12.24
CA VAL A 47 1.43 9.01 -12.55
C VAL A 47 1.74 10.49 -12.32
N LYS A 48 2.49 10.86 -11.27
CA LYS A 48 2.83 12.27 -11.01
C LYS A 48 3.82 12.88 -12.01
N ARG A 49 4.69 12.07 -12.61
CA ARG A 49 5.70 12.51 -13.59
C ARG A 49 5.16 12.65 -15.01
N HIS A 50 4.07 11.97 -15.34
CA HIS A 50 3.49 11.98 -16.67
C HIS A 50 2.10 12.62 -16.66
N ASN A 51 1.75 13.39 -17.68
CA ASN A 51 0.40 13.96 -17.82
C ASN A 51 -0.53 12.95 -18.49
N THR A 52 -0.93 11.94 -17.72
CA THR A 52 -1.80 10.84 -18.16
C THR A 52 -3.23 11.02 -17.63
N LEU A 53 -4.18 10.25 -18.16
CA LEU A 53 -5.58 10.26 -17.69
C LEU A 53 -5.67 9.92 -16.20
N GLU A 54 -4.82 9.00 -15.74
CA GLU A 54 -4.72 8.56 -14.36
C GLU A 54 -4.38 9.70 -13.41
N LYS A 55 -3.57 10.67 -13.86
CA LYS A 55 -3.25 11.88 -13.09
C LYS A 55 -4.48 12.76 -12.93
N LEU A 56 -5.24 12.96 -14.02
CA LEU A 56 -6.51 13.70 -13.99
C LEU A 56 -7.53 13.01 -13.09
N CYS A 57 -7.66 11.68 -13.16
CA CYS A 57 -8.57 10.94 -12.29
C CYS A 57 -8.16 10.99 -10.81
N MET A 58 -6.85 10.98 -10.52
CA MET A 58 -6.34 11.03 -9.15
C MET A 58 -6.50 12.43 -8.52
N GLU A 59 -6.19 13.48 -9.27
CA GLU A 59 -6.18 14.87 -8.79
C GLU A 59 -7.54 15.55 -8.97
N GLY A 60 -8.36 15.06 -9.89
CA GLY A 60 -9.63 15.63 -10.28
C GLY A 60 -10.63 15.65 -9.13
N MET A 61 -11.33 16.78 -9.01
CA MET A 61 -12.53 16.89 -8.20
C MET A 61 -13.73 16.85 -9.15
N VAL A 62 -14.62 15.89 -8.94
CA VAL A 62 -15.90 15.83 -9.67
C VAL A 62 -16.89 16.76 -8.98
N GLU A 63 -17.55 17.61 -9.75
CA GLU A 63 -18.60 18.49 -9.26
C GLU A 63 -19.79 17.70 -8.70
N GLY A 64 -20.38 18.19 -7.61
CA GLY A 64 -21.56 17.57 -6.99
C GLY A 64 -21.45 17.46 -5.47
N LYS A 65 -22.53 16.97 -4.85
CA LYS A 65 -22.61 16.73 -3.40
C LYS A 65 -22.25 15.28 -3.09
N ARG A 66 -21.39 15.08 -2.09
CA ARG A 66 -21.10 13.73 -1.55
C ARG A 66 -22.28 13.27 -0.70
N GLY A 67 -22.59 11.97 -0.74
CA GLY A 67 -23.58 11.37 0.15
C GLY A 67 -23.18 11.49 1.63
N ARG A 68 -24.16 11.34 2.54
CA ARG A 68 -23.90 11.27 3.98
C ARG A 68 -23.12 9.98 4.32
N GLY A 69 -22.19 10.07 5.28
CA GLY A 69 -21.37 8.95 5.75
C GLY A 69 -19.86 9.16 5.55
N ARG A 70 -19.05 8.18 5.98
CA ARG A 70 -17.58 8.22 5.82
C ARG A 70 -17.22 7.98 4.35
N PRO A 71 -16.46 8.89 3.69
CA PRO A 71 -15.96 8.65 2.34
C PRO A 71 -15.09 7.39 2.26
N LYS A 72 -15.09 6.73 1.10
CA LYS A 72 -14.14 5.66 0.82
C LYS A 72 -12.72 6.22 0.88
N ARG A 73 -11.82 5.43 1.44
CA ARG A 73 -10.39 5.75 1.53
C ARG A 73 -9.80 5.92 0.14
N ARG A 74 -9.11 7.04 -0.08
CA ARG A 74 -8.51 7.40 -1.37
C ARG A 74 -7.07 6.92 -1.45
N TRP A 75 -6.60 6.65 -2.66
CA TRP A 75 -5.19 6.33 -2.88
C TRP A 75 -4.26 7.47 -2.42
N SER A 76 -4.65 8.73 -2.57
CA SER A 76 -3.89 9.88 -2.05
C SER A 76 -3.76 9.88 -0.52
N GLU A 77 -4.75 9.34 0.20
CA GLU A 77 -4.72 9.21 1.66
C GLU A 77 -3.74 8.10 2.08
N ASP A 78 -3.72 6.98 1.34
CA ASP A 78 -2.72 5.91 1.55
C ASP A 78 -1.30 6.41 1.32
N VAL A 79 -1.09 7.15 0.22
CA VAL A 79 0.23 7.74 -0.09
C VAL A 79 0.66 8.69 1.04
N ALA A 80 -0.28 9.49 1.55
CA ALA A 80 0.02 10.44 2.60
C ALA A 80 0.36 9.78 3.94
N GLU A 81 -0.37 8.72 4.29
CA GLU A 81 -0.09 7.90 5.47
C GLU A 81 1.28 7.22 5.36
N TRP A 82 1.55 6.51 4.26
CA TRP A 82 2.76 5.71 4.11
C TRP A 82 4.03 6.56 3.98
N LEU A 83 3.95 7.70 3.30
CA LEU A 83 5.07 8.62 3.13
C LEU A 83 5.15 9.68 4.25
N LYS A 84 4.21 9.68 5.20
CA LYS A 84 4.08 10.68 6.27
C LYS A 84 4.16 12.13 5.75
N THR A 85 3.67 12.36 4.54
CA THR A 85 3.74 13.65 3.83
C THR A 85 2.50 13.81 2.97
N PRO A 86 1.95 15.03 2.81
CA PRO A 86 0.75 15.22 1.99
C PRO A 86 1.01 14.79 0.54
N ALA A 87 0.01 14.18 -0.11
CA ALA A 87 0.14 13.64 -1.47
C ALA A 87 0.57 14.69 -2.52
N THR A 88 0.28 15.97 -2.29
CA THR A 88 0.76 17.09 -3.11
C THR A 88 2.28 17.22 -3.04
N ARG A 89 2.85 17.29 -1.83
CA ARG A 89 4.30 17.33 -1.60
C ARG A 89 4.97 16.05 -2.09
N ALA A 90 4.37 14.88 -1.84
CA ALA A 90 4.86 13.62 -2.36
C ALA A 90 4.91 13.62 -3.91
N GLY A 91 3.95 14.27 -4.57
CA GLY A 91 3.93 14.45 -6.02
C GLY A 91 5.03 15.38 -6.55
N ALA A 92 5.39 16.43 -5.80
CA ALA A 92 6.54 17.27 -6.13
C ALA A 92 7.85 16.49 -5.99
N THR A 93 8.01 15.75 -4.88
CA THR A 93 9.16 14.87 -4.66
C THR A 93 9.27 13.78 -5.72
N ALA A 94 8.15 13.30 -6.25
CA ALA A 94 8.11 12.29 -7.31
C ALA A 94 8.77 12.72 -8.63
N GLN A 95 8.97 14.03 -8.86
CA GLN A 95 9.68 14.52 -10.04
C GLN A 95 11.14 14.09 -10.03
N ASP A 96 11.79 14.08 -8.86
CA ASP A 96 13.11 13.48 -8.70
C ASP A 96 12.96 11.96 -8.50
N ARG A 97 13.28 11.22 -9.56
CA ARG A 97 13.18 9.75 -9.57
C ARG A 97 14.10 9.09 -8.53
N ARG A 98 15.27 9.65 -8.24
CA ARG A 98 16.22 9.06 -7.29
C ARG A 98 15.73 9.29 -5.87
N LEU A 99 15.38 10.53 -5.55
CA LEU A 99 14.83 10.89 -4.24
C LEU A 99 13.56 10.09 -3.97
N PHE A 100 12.62 10.05 -4.92
CA PHE A 100 11.38 9.33 -4.75
C PHE A 100 11.58 7.82 -4.55
N ARG A 101 12.47 7.17 -5.32
CA ARG A 101 12.82 5.76 -5.11
C ARG A 101 13.37 5.51 -3.71
N SER A 102 14.26 6.39 -3.21
CA SER A 102 14.79 6.28 -1.85
C SER A 102 13.69 6.43 -0.78
N LEU A 103 12.71 7.30 -1.03
CA LEU A 103 11.60 7.53 -0.12
C LEU A 103 10.65 6.33 -0.07
N VAL A 104 10.33 5.75 -1.22
CA VAL A 104 9.53 4.52 -1.32
C VAL A 104 10.24 3.38 -0.60
N TRP A 105 11.53 3.19 -0.84
CA TRP A 105 12.34 2.19 -0.14
C TRP A 105 12.26 2.34 1.38
N LYS A 106 12.40 3.57 1.91
CA LYS A 106 12.25 3.84 3.34
C LYS A 106 10.86 3.49 3.87
N ALA A 107 9.81 3.80 3.11
CA ALA A 107 8.42 3.53 3.51
C ALA A 107 8.04 2.04 3.49
N THR A 108 8.72 1.22 2.68
CA THR A 108 8.45 -0.22 2.54
C THR A 108 9.41 -1.10 3.33
N SER A 109 10.59 -0.58 3.69
CA SER A 109 11.61 -1.30 4.47
C SER A 109 11.44 -1.11 5.98
N SER A 110 10.57 -0.20 6.41
CA SER A 110 10.23 -0.08 7.83
C SER A 110 9.46 -1.34 8.26
N PRO A 111 9.87 -2.01 9.36
CA PRO A 111 9.02 -3.00 9.99
C PRO A 111 7.68 -2.33 10.33
N ASN A 112 6.56 -2.98 10.04
CA ASN A 112 5.29 -2.53 10.59
C ASN A 112 5.45 -2.54 12.13
N PRO A 113 5.03 -1.48 12.85
CA PRO A 113 4.98 -1.58 14.30
C PRO A 113 3.98 -2.68 14.69
N PRO A 114 4.20 -3.36 15.82
CA PRO A 114 3.30 -4.38 16.34
C PRO A 114 1.88 -3.84 16.58
#